data_AF-A0AAU9P5T8-F1
#
_entry.id   AF-A0AAU9P5T8-F1
#
_cell.length_a   1.000
_cell.length_b   1.000
_cell.length_c   1.000
_cell.angle_alpha   90.00
_cell.angle_beta   90.00
_cell.angle_gamma   90.00
#
_symmetry.space_group_name_H-M   'P 1'
#
loop_
_entity.id
_entity.type
_entity.pdbx_description
1 polymer ?
#
loop_
_entity_poly.entity_id
_entity_poly.type
_entity_poly.pdbx_seq_one_letter_code
_entity_poly.pdbx_strand_id
1 'polypeptide(L)'
;MPWAKAQAAQLLNSVKDQMADGDNPSRYVKLNKDQAPVEVNPGELNQPIEVPQLNVRKCNECGQPLPESFEPPAVEQWTTGIFACAEDPESCWTGLFCPCVLFGRNYETLRDDYGSTTTPCVLHAIFIEGGLALAATTAALHGVIDPRTSFLICEGLLFSWWMCGIYTGIVRQMLQKKYHLKNSPCDPCLVHCCMHWCALCQEHREMKGRLSDNFVMPMTLVNAPPVQQMNSADDNNQESSSSSSAVNGHEHHTNLEMQPL
;
A
#
# COMPACT_ATOMS: atom_id res chain seq x y z
N MET A 1 -10.87 -11.95 56.38
CA MET A 1 -10.48 -11.23 55.14
C MET A 1 -11.66 -10.44 54.56
N PRO A 2 -11.98 -9.26 55.14
CA PRO A 2 -13.05 -8.39 54.65
C PRO A 2 -12.65 -7.49 53.47
N TRP A 3 -11.35 -7.27 53.25
CA TRP A 3 -10.83 -6.39 52.19
C TRP A 3 -11.03 -6.96 50.78
N ALA A 4 -10.88 -8.28 50.60
CA ALA A 4 -11.08 -8.95 49.31
C ALA A 4 -12.54 -8.93 48.84
N LYS A 5 -13.51 -8.89 49.76
CA LYS A 5 -14.95 -8.77 49.44
C LYS A 5 -15.31 -7.35 48.99
N ALA A 6 -14.68 -6.33 49.57
CA ALA A 6 -14.89 -4.94 49.18
C ALA A 6 -14.37 -4.66 47.76
N GLN A 7 -13.22 -5.24 47.41
CA GLN A 7 -12.59 -5.07 46.11
C GLN A 7 -13.35 -5.81 44.99
N ALA A 8 -13.92 -6.99 45.28
CA ALA A 8 -14.80 -7.70 44.36
C ALA A 8 -16.13 -6.96 44.12
N ALA A 9 -16.68 -6.30 45.16
CA ALA A 9 -17.89 -5.49 45.03
C ALA A 9 -17.66 -4.21 44.19
N GLN A 10 -16.49 -3.57 44.32
CA GLN A 10 -16.11 -2.44 43.48
C GLN A 10 -15.92 -2.82 42.01
N LEU A 11 -15.32 -3.98 41.71
CA LEU A 11 -15.18 -4.47 40.35
C LEU A 11 -16.53 -4.83 39.72
N LEU A 12 -17.45 -5.45 40.47
CA LEU A 12 -18.80 -5.74 39.98
C LEU A 12 -19.62 -4.48 39.71
N ASN A 13 -19.50 -3.45 40.54
CA ASN A 13 -20.16 -2.17 40.30
C ASN A 13 -19.57 -1.46 39.08
N SER A 14 -18.24 -1.47 38.92
CA SER A 14 -17.58 -0.90 37.74
C SER A 14 -17.93 -1.60 36.43
N VAL A 15 -18.13 -2.92 36.44
CA VAL A 15 -18.58 -3.69 35.25
C VAL A 15 -20.07 -3.44 34.98
N LYS A 16 -20.88 -3.22 36.02
CA LYS A 16 -22.31 -2.92 35.88
C LYS A 16 -22.54 -1.52 35.31
N ASP A 17 -21.70 -0.55 35.67
CA ASP A 17 -21.73 0.81 35.13
C ASP A 17 -21.22 0.84 33.67
N GLN A 18 -20.27 -0.02 33.29
CA GLN A 18 -19.81 -0.16 31.89
C GLN A 18 -20.81 -0.88 30.95
N MET A 19 -21.83 -1.55 31.48
CA MET A 19 -22.95 -2.06 30.67
C MET A 19 -24.08 -1.03 30.48
N ALA A 20 -24.01 0.12 31.17
CA ALA A 20 -25.06 1.15 31.15
C ALA A 20 -24.81 2.29 30.16
N ASP A 21 -23.62 2.38 29.56
CA ASP A 21 -23.26 3.44 28.60
C ASP A 21 -22.97 2.85 27.21
N GLY A 22 -24.02 2.29 26.61
CA GLY A 22 -24.05 1.89 25.21
C GLY A 22 -24.92 2.88 24.44
N ASP A 23 -24.34 4.01 24.04
CA ASP A 23 -24.98 4.96 23.13
C ASP A 23 -24.96 4.40 21.69
N ASN A 24 -25.90 3.49 21.43
CA ASN A 24 -26.37 3.21 20.09
C ASN A 24 -27.89 3.06 20.20
N PRO A 25 -28.70 4.06 19.79
CA PRO A 25 -30.13 3.94 19.87
C PRO A 25 -30.56 2.96 18.77
N SER A 26 -30.56 1.68 19.10
CA SER A 26 -31.49 0.75 18.47
C SER A 26 -32.87 1.34 18.69
N ARG A 27 -33.41 1.98 17.65
CA ARG A 27 -34.72 2.61 17.68
C ARG A 27 -35.76 1.49 17.72
N TYR A 28 -35.98 0.94 18.91
CA TYR A 28 -37.11 0.06 19.16
C TYR A 28 -38.38 0.87 18.94
N VAL A 29 -39.10 0.56 17.88
CA VAL A 29 -40.43 1.12 17.63
C VAL A 29 -41.36 0.55 18.71
N LYS A 30 -41.75 1.40 19.65
CA LYS A 30 -42.77 1.08 20.65
C LYS A 30 -44.11 1.05 19.92
N LEU A 31 -44.67 -0.13 19.66
CA LEU A 31 -46.01 -0.23 19.09
C LEU A 31 -47.02 0.27 20.12
N ASN A 32 -47.61 1.44 19.87
CA ASN A 32 -48.83 1.85 20.55
C ASN A 32 -49.99 1.01 19.98
N LYS A 33 -50.90 0.62 20.87
CA LYS A 33 -52.01 -0.34 20.65
C LYS A 33 -53.05 0.12 19.61
N ASP A 34 -52.84 1.26 18.96
CA ASP A 34 -53.82 1.91 18.09
C ASP A 34 -53.48 1.81 16.59
N GLN A 35 -52.51 0.98 16.20
CA GLN A 35 -52.29 0.68 14.79
C GLN A 35 -53.33 -0.35 14.31
N ALA A 36 -54.18 0.07 13.36
CA ALA A 36 -55.16 -0.76 12.67
C ALA A 36 -54.54 -2.10 12.22
N PRO A 37 -55.29 -3.22 12.22
CA PRO A 37 -54.73 -4.53 11.97
C PRO A 37 -54.16 -4.58 10.55
N VAL A 38 -52.84 -4.49 10.45
CA VAL A 38 -52.11 -4.88 9.25
C VAL A 38 -52.15 -6.40 9.22
N GLU A 39 -52.74 -6.95 8.17
CA GLU A 39 -52.87 -8.38 7.96
C GLU A 39 -51.48 -8.96 7.66
N VAL A 40 -50.81 -9.45 8.71
CA VAL A 40 -49.48 -10.07 8.60
C VAL A 40 -49.67 -11.51 8.14
N ASN A 41 -49.31 -11.82 6.90
CA ASN A 41 -49.32 -13.19 6.39
C ASN A 41 -48.25 -14.04 7.11
N PRO A 42 -48.52 -15.29 7.55
CA PRO A 42 -47.62 -16.14 8.36
C PRO A 42 -46.35 -16.66 7.66
N GLY A 43 -45.78 -15.92 6.71
CA GLY A 43 -44.58 -16.31 5.96
C GLY A 43 -43.54 -15.20 5.77
N GLU A 44 -43.90 -13.93 5.94
CA GLU A 44 -42.97 -12.81 5.71
C GLU A 44 -42.06 -12.49 6.90
N LEU A 45 -42.43 -12.94 8.11
CA LEU A 45 -41.68 -12.63 9.33
C LEU A 45 -40.33 -13.36 9.45
N ASN A 46 -40.10 -14.39 8.62
CA ASN A 46 -38.84 -15.15 8.56
C ASN A 46 -38.01 -14.83 7.30
N GLN A 47 -38.32 -13.75 6.58
CA GLN A 47 -37.45 -13.31 5.51
C GLN A 47 -36.17 -12.69 6.10
N PRO A 48 -34.98 -13.09 5.64
CA PRO A 48 -33.73 -12.44 6.01
C PRO A 48 -33.82 -10.96 5.66
N ILE A 49 -33.65 -10.10 6.66
CA ILE A 49 -33.56 -8.65 6.45
C ILE A 49 -32.22 -8.41 5.74
N GLU A 50 -32.27 -8.01 4.47
CA GLU A 50 -31.09 -7.48 3.78
C GLU A 50 -30.71 -6.15 4.44
N VAL A 51 -29.72 -6.19 5.32
CA VAL A 51 -29.17 -4.99 5.95
C VAL A 51 -28.15 -4.41 4.96
N PRO A 52 -28.37 -3.23 4.35
CA PRO A 52 -27.42 -2.65 3.39
C PRO A 52 -26.03 -2.39 4.02
N GLN A 53 -26.00 -2.25 5.36
CA GLN A 53 -24.79 -2.11 6.17
C GLN A 53 -23.90 -3.37 6.17
N LEU A 54 -24.40 -4.54 5.74
CA LEU A 54 -23.62 -5.77 5.67
C LEU A 54 -22.82 -5.89 4.35
N ASN A 55 -23.20 -5.17 3.29
CA ASN A 55 -22.57 -5.25 1.97
C ASN A 55 -21.50 -4.16 1.71
N VAL A 56 -21.12 -3.43 2.77
CA VAL A 56 -20.08 -2.39 2.70
C VAL A 56 -18.74 -3.04 2.42
N ARG A 57 -18.05 -2.57 1.37
CA ARG A 57 -16.68 -3.03 1.05
C ARG A 57 -15.79 -2.74 2.25
N LYS A 58 -15.04 -3.74 2.71
CA LYS A 58 -14.11 -3.62 3.83
C LYS A 58 -12.69 -3.64 3.33
N CYS A 59 -11.80 -2.92 4.03
CA CYS A 59 -10.37 -3.02 3.79
C CYS A 59 -9.90 -4.45 4.09
N ASN A 60 -9.07 -5.01 3.21
CA ASN A 60 -8.55 -6.38 3.35
C ASN A 60 -7.52 -6.51 4.50
N GLU A 61 -6.89 -5.42 4.91
CA GLU A 61 -5.89 -5.43 5.99
C GLU A 61 -6.50 -5.12 7.37
N CYS A 62 -7.27 -4.03 7.49
CA CYS A 62 -7.81 -3.59 8.77
C CYS A 62 -9.30 -3.91 9.00
N GLY A 63 -10.01 -4.43 7.98
CA GLY A 63 -11.42 -4.82 8.09
C GLY A 63 -12.42 -3.64 8.23
N GLN A 64 -11.94 -2.40 8.18
CA GLN A 64 -12.77 -1.21 8.30
C GLN A 64 -13.64 -1.00 7.05
N PRO A 65 -14.86 -0.47 7.20
CA PRO A 65 -15.69 -0.09 6.06
C PRO A 65 -14.99 1.00 5.24
N LEU A 66 -14.83 0.76 3.96
CA LEU A 66 -14.27 1.73 3.02
C LEU A 66 -15.33 2.82 2.76
N PRO A 67 -14.94 4.11 2.68
CA PRO A 67 -15.87 5.17 2.33
C PRO A 67 -16.46 4.94 0.93
N GLU A 68 -17.67 5.43 0.67
CA GLU A 68 -18.35 5.29 -0.64
C GLU A 68 -17.55 5.94 -1.79
N SER A 69 -16.72 6.94 -1.46
CA SER A 69 -15.79 7.59 -2.38
C SER A 69 -14.49 6.82 -2.62
N PHE A 70 -14.31 5.65 -2.00
CA PHE A 70 -13.13 4.83 -2.22
C PHE A 70 -13.18 4.17 -3.59
N GLU A 71 -12.42 4.73 -4.52
CA GLU A 71 -12.07 4.06 -5.76
C GLU A 71 -10.81 3.23 -5.50
N PRO A 72 -10.80 1.92 -5.81
CA PRO A 72 -9.57 1.15 -5.73
C PRO A 72 -8.51 1.83 -6.60
N PRO A 73 -7.22 1.80 -6.21
CA PRO A 73 -6.15 2.37 -7.03
C PRO A 73 -6.32 1.90 -8.48
N ALA A 74 -6.47 2.86 -9.40
CA ALA A 74 -6.71 2.53 -10.80
C ALA A 74 -5.59 1.60 -11.27
N VAL A 75 -5.94 0.51 -11.96
CA VAL A 75 -4.93 -0.38 -12.53
C VAL A 75 -4.20 0.40 -13.63
N GLU A 76 -3.03 0.93 -13.30
CA GLU A 76 -2.26 1.76 -14.20
C GLU A 76 -1.69 0.92 -15.35
N GLN A 77 -1.60 1.55 -16.52
CA GLN A 77 -0.97 0.93 -17.68
C GLN A 77 0.55 1.12 -17.58
N TRP A 78 1.30 0.20 -18.19
CA TRP A 78 2.72 0.41 -18.41
C TRP A 78 2.92 1.63 -19.27
N THR A 79 3.74 2.58 -18.82
CA THR A 79 4.14 3.73 -19.63
C THR A 79 5.23 3.35 -20.62
N THR A 80 5.97 2.27 -20.32
CA THR A 80 7.07 1.75 -21.11
C THR A 80 6.68 0.52 -21.95
N GLY A 81 7.13 0.47 -23.20
CA GLY A 81 6.91 -0.67 -24.10
C GLY A 81 7.88 -1.83 -23.84
N ILE A 82 7.39 -3.07 -23.92
CA ILE A 82 8.22 -4.28 -23.73
C ILE A 82 9.36 -4.38 -24.77
N PHE A 83 9.10 -4.04 -26.03
CA PHE A 83 10.10 -4.08 -27.11
C PHE A 83 10.91 -2.79 -27.25
N ALA A 84 10.67 -1.79 -26.40
CA ALA A 84 11.25 -0.47 -26.53
C ALA A 84 12.57 -0.32 -25.76
N CYS A 85 13.38 -1.38 -25.69
CA CYS A 85 14.63 -1.42 -24.92
C CYS A 85 15.63 -0.33 -25.34
N ALA A 86 15.64 0.02 -26.62
CA ALA A 86 16.56 1.02 -27.18
C ALA A 86 16.22 2.48 -26.81
N GLU A 87 15.09 2.75 -26.15
CA GLU A 87 14.75 4.09 -25.65
C GLU A 87 15.69 4.54 -24.52
N ASP A 88 16.31 3.61 -23.80
CA ASP A 88 17.35 3.88 -22.81
C ASP A 88 18.60 3.04 -23.14
N PRO A 89 19.53 3.57 -23.97
CA PRO A 89 20.71 2.83 -24.38
C PRO A 89 21.56 2.35 -23.21
N GLU A 90 21.73 3.15 -22.16
CA GLU A 90 22.56 2.80 -21.00
C GLU A 90 21.99 1.58 -20.27
N SER A 91 20.69 1.56 -20.02
CA SER A 91 20.00 0.41 -19.41
C SER A 91 20.00 -0.80 -20.35
N CYS A 92 19.87 -0.57 -21.67
CA CYS A 92 19.96 -1.61 -22.68
C CYS A 92 21.36 -2.26 -22.71
N TRP A 93 22.44 -1.49 -22.77
CA TRP A 93 23.80 -2.04 -22.73
C TRP A 93 24.08 -2.72 -21.40
N THR A 94 23.68 -2.09 -20.29
CA THR A 94 23.90 -2.64 -18.95
C THR A 94 23.29 -4.02 -18.83
N GLY A 95 22.03 -4.19 -19.19
CA GLY A 95 21.47 -5.50 -19.01
C GLY A 95 21.97 -6.51 -20.07
N LEU A 96 22.40 -6.09 -21.27
CA LEU A 96 22.79 -7.01 -22.33
C LEU A 96 24.09 -7.72 -21.94
N PHE A 97 25.00 -6.97 -21.32
CA PHE A 97 26.29 -7.47 -20.86
C PHE A 97 26.31 -7.80 -19.36
N CYS A 98 25.36 -7.29 -18.59
CA CYS A 98 25.30 -7.42 -17.14
C CYS A 98 23.84 -7.38 -16.61
N PRO A 99 23.00 -8.38 -16.98
CA PRO A 99 21.59 -8.40 -16.58
C PRO A 99 21.41 -8.52 -15.06
N CYS A 100 22.37 -9.14 -14.36
CA CYS A 100 22.36 -9.25 -12.91
C CYS A 100 22.48 -7.89 -12.20
N VAL A 101 23.28 -6.96 -12.73
CA VAL A 101 23.41 -5.59 -12.19
C VAL A 101 22.13 -4.80 -12.45
N LEU A 102 21.56 -4.92 -13.66
CA LEU A 102 20.29 -4.27 -13.97
C LEU A 102 19.16 -4.77 -13.06
N PHE A 103 19.08 -6.09 -12.86
CA PHE A 103 18.14 -6.71 -11.93
C PHE A 103 18.38 -6.28 -10.48
N GLY A 104 19.64 -6.21 -10.04
CA GLY A 104 19.99 -5.72 -8.70
C GLY A 104 19.48 -4.31 -8.44
N ARG A 105 19.72 -3.38 -9.38
CA ARG A 105 19.22 -2.00 -9.32
C ARG A 105 17.70 -1.93 -9.31
N ASN A 106 17.04 -2.78 -10.11
CA ASN A 106 15.58 -2.91 -10.11
C ASN A 106 15.07 -3.35 -8.74
N TYR A 107 15.68 -4.37 -8.13
CA TYR A 107 15.28 -4.89 -6.83
C TYR A 107 15.49 -3.88 -5.70
N GLU A 108 16.61 -3.15 -5.72
CA GLU A 108 16.90 -2.08 -4.77
C GLU A 108 15.85 -0.97 -4.85
N THR A 109 15.50 -0.53 -6.06
CA THR A 109 14.44 0.48 -6.27
C THR A 109 13.06 0.01 -5.81
N LEU A 110 12.81 -1.29 -5.87
CA LEU A 110 11.57 -1.88 -5.39
C LEU A 110 11.51 -1.97 -3.87
N ARG A 111 12.63 -2.30 -3.23
CA ARG A 111 12.70 -2.55 -1.79
C ARG A 111 13.61 -1.53 -1.13
N ASP A 112 13.02 -0.38 -0.82
CA ASP A 112 13.70 0.75 -0.17
C ASP A 112 14.30 0.37 1.20
N ASP A 113 13.76 -0.66 1.87
CA ASP A 113 14.24 -1.15 3.18
C ASP A 113 15.46 -2.10 3.09
N TYR A 114 15.84 -2.55 1.90
CA TYR A 114 16.89 -3.56 1.72
C TYR A 114 18.23 -2.91 1.37
N GLY A 115 19.07 -2.68 2.37
CA GLY A 115 20.37 -1.99 2.21
C GLY A 115 21.47 -2.73 1.44
N SER A 116 21.17 -3.79 0.67
CA SER A 116 22.17 -4.46 -0.16
C SER A 116 21.65 -4.88 -1.54
N THR A 117 21.97 -4.08 -2.56
CA THR A 117 21.82 -4.39 -3.99
C THR A 117 22.61 -5.64 -4.41
N THR A 118 23.68 -5.92 -3.67
CA THR A 118 24.61 -7.02 -3.95
C THR A 118 23.93 -8.38 -3.82
N THR A 119 23.02 -8.56 -2.86
CA THR A 119 22.37 -9.86 -2.61
C THR A 119 21.51 -10.33 -3.79
N PRO A 120 20.50 -9.56 -4.29
CA PRO A 120 19.70 -9.96 -5.44
C PRO A 120 20.53 -10.04 -6.73
N CYS A 121 21.54 -9.18 -6.89
CA CYS A 121 22.47 -9.23 -8.03
C CYS A 121 23.27 -10.53 -8.05
N VAL A 122 23.91 -10.90 -6.94
CA VAL A 122 24.71 -12.13 -6.83
C VAL A 122 23.83 -13.37 -7.01
N LEU A 123 22.62 -13.37 -6.43
CA LEU A 123 21.70 -14.48 -6.58
C LEU A 123 21.31 -14.68 -8.05
N HIS A 124 20.96 -13.60 -8.75
CA HIS A 124 20.65 -13.63 -10.18
C HIS A 124 21.87 -14.08 -11.00
N ALA A 125 23.06 -13.54 -10.71
CA ALA A 125 24.29 -13.93 -11.40
C ALA A 125 24.59 -15.43 -11.24
N ILE A 126 24.45 -16.00 -10.05
CA ILE A 126 24.71 -17.43 -9.81
C ILE A 126 23.72 -18.31 -10.57
N PHE A 127 22.42 -18.02 -10.45
CA PHE A 127 21.41 -18.88 -11.05
C PHE A 127 21.36 -18.79 -12.57
N ILE A 128 21.62 -17.61 -13.14
CA ILE A 128 21.39 -17.33 -14.57
C ILE A 128 22.69 -17.35 -15.37
N GLU A 129 23.65 -16.54 -14.96
CA GLU A 129 24.95 -16.46 -15.64
C GLU A 129 25.81 -17.67 -15.29
N GLY A 130 25.79 -18.12 -14.03
CA GLY A 130 26.55 -19.28 -13.56
C GLY A 130 26.11 -20.58 -14.24
N GLY A 131 24.81 -20.77 -14.46
CA GLY A 131 24.28 -21.94 -15.17
C GLY A 131 24.76 -22.02 -16.63
N LEU A 132 24.72 -20.89 -17.35
CA LEU A 132 25.19 -20.81 -18.73
C LEU A 132 26.72 -20.98 -18.82
N ALA A 133 27.47 -20.33 -17.92
CA ALA A 133 28.93 -20.45 -17.87
C ALA A 133 29.38 -21.89 -17.59
N LEU A 134 28.69 -22.58 -16.68
CA LEU A 134 28.97 -23.98 -16.38
C LEU A 134 28.66 -24.88 -17.58
N ALA A 135 27.52 -24.68 -18.25
CA ALA A 135 27.17 -25.44 -19.45
C ALA A 135 28.17 -25.21 -20.59
N ALA A 136 28.57 -23.96 -20.84
CA ALA A 136 29.54 -23.61 -21.87
C ALA A 136 30.93 -24.20 -21.58
N THR A 137 31.39 -24.12 -20.32
CA THR A 137 32.66 -24.71 -19.88
C THR A 137 32.64 -26.23 -20.04
N THR A 138 31.53 -26.87 -19.66
CA THR A 138 31.37 -28.31 -19.80
C THR A 138 31.37 -28.73 -21.28
N ALA A 139 30.70 -27.98 -22.16
CA ALA A 139 30.73 -28.23 -23.60
C ALA A 139 32.14 -28.06 -24.20
N ALA A 140 32.87 -27.02 -23.79
CA ALA A 140 34.21 -26.74 -24.30
C ALA A 140 35.27 -27.75 -23.83
N LEU A 141 35.20 -28.22 -22.57
CA LEU A 141 36.17 -29.17 -22.02
C LEU A 141 35.94 -30.61 -22.48
N HIS A 142 34.69 -30.99 -22.75
CA HIS A 142 34.36 -32.38 -23.10
C HIS A 142 34.22 -32.63 -24.60
N GLY A 143 34.07 -31.59 -25.44
CA GLY A 143 34.20 -31.63 -26.91
C GLY A 143 33.15 -32.46 -27.67
N VAL A 144 32.65 -33.52 -27.08
CA VAL A 144 31.56 -34.39 -27.53
C VAL A 144 30.70 -34.63 -26.29
N ILE A 145 29.60 -33.90 -26.18
CA ILE A 145 28.70 -34.05 -25.06
C ILE A 145 28.03 -35.43 -25.22
N ASP A 146 28.44 -36.41 -24.40
CA ASP A 146 27.78 -37.71 -24.35
C ASP A 146 26.26 -37.55 -24.22
N PRO A 147 25.43 -38.40 -24.84
CA PRO A 147 23.96 -38.26 -24.82
C PRO A 147 23.36 -38.23 -23.40
N ARG A 148 24.06 -38.77 -22.40
CA ARG A 148 23.66 -38.64 -20.98
C ARG A 148 24.03 -37.29 -20.40
N THR A 149 25.22 -36.78 -20.70
CA THR A 149 25.69 -35.47 -20.25
C THR A 149 24.90 -34.35 -20.91
N SER A 150 24.51 -34.50 -22.19
CA SER A 150 23.68 -33.52 -22.89
C SER A 150 22.29 -33.47 -22.29
N PHE A 151 21.70 -34.63 -21.97
CA PHE A 151 20.41 -34.71 -21.30
C PHE A 151 20.46 -34.00 -19.94
N LEU A 152 21.49 -34.24 -19.12
CA LEU A 152 21.66 -33.59 -17.82
C LEU A 152 21.88 -32.07 -17.94
N ILE A 153 22.67 -31.63 -18.93
CA ILE A 153 22.88 -30.20 -19.19
C ILE A 153 21.57 -29.55 -19.66
N CYS A 154 20.83 -30.18 -20.57
CA CYS A 154 19.54 -29.68 -21.05
C CYS A 154 18.52 -29.61 -19.91
N GLU A 155 18.42 -30.64 -19.07
CA GLU A 155 17.56 -30.66 -17.89
C GLU A 155 17.95 -29.52 -16.93
N GLY A 156 19.24 -29.38 -16.62
CA GLY A 156 19.75 -28.30 -15.77
C GLY A 156 19.49 -26.90 -16.32
N LEU A 157 19.68 -26.70 -17.63
CA LEU A 157 19.39 -25.42 -18.30
C LEU A 157 17.89 -25.11 -18.31
N LEU A 158 17.02 -26.11 -18.53
CA LEU A 158 15.57 -25.92 -18.46
C LEU A 158 15.11 -25.58 -17.04
N PHE A 159 15.62 -26.27 -16.02
CA PHE A 159 15.31 -25.95 -14.62
C PHE A 159 15.82 -24.58 -14.21
N SER A 160 17.06 -24.23 -14.57
CA SER A 160 17.65 -22.92 -14.31
C SER A 160 16.87 -21.80 -15.02
N TRP A 161 16.49 -21.98 -16.30
CA TRP A 161 15.64 -21.06 -17.05
C TRP A 161 14.25 -20.88 -16.41
N TRP A 162 13.63 -21.98 -15.99
CA TRP A 162 12.31 -21.94 -15.35
C TRP A 162 12.35 -21.23 -14.00
N MET A 163 13.34 -21.56 -13.15
CA MET A 163 13.56 -20.90 -11.86
C MET A 163 13.89 -19.41 -12.03
N CYS A 164 14.63 -19.04 -13.08
CA CYS A 164 14.86 -17.65 -13.47
C CYS A 164 13.55 -16.90 -13.67
N GLY A 165 12.70 -17.45 -14.55
CA GLY A 165 11.44 -16.83 -14.94
C GLY A 165 10.50 -16.66 -13.76
N ILE A 166 10.47 -17.63 -12.84
CA ILE A 166 9.70 -17.52 -11.59
C ILE A 166 10.28 -16.45 -10.67
N TYR A 167 11.58 -16.49 -10.39
CA TYR A 167 12.23 -15.56 -9.47
C TYR A 167 12.08 -14.11 -9.94
N THR A 168 12.37 -13.85 -11.21
CA THR A 168 12.22 -12.52 -11.81
C THR A 168 10.75 -12.12 -12.00
N GLY A 169 9.88 -13.08 -12.34
CA GLY A 169 8.42 -12.87 -12.39
C GLY A 169 7.82 -12.45 -11.05
N ILE A 170 8.31 -13.01 -9.93
CA ILE A 170 7.90 -12.58 -8.58
C ILE A 170 8.29 -11.12 -8.33
N VAL A 171 9.48 -10.69 -8.77
CA VAL A 171 9.92 -9.30 -8.63
C VAL A 171 9.08 -8.37 -9.51
N ARG A 172 8.74 -8.78 -10.74
CA ARG A 172 7.77 -8.07 -11.59
C ARG A 172 6.40 -7.96 -10.93
N GLN A 173 5.93 -8.99 -10.23
CA GLN A 173 4.70 -8.93 -9.45
C GLN A 173 4.80 -7.96 -8.27
N MET A 174 5.94 -7.89 -7.59
CA MET A 174 6.18 -6.88 -6.54
C MET A 174 6.11 -5.47 -7.13
N LEU A 175 6.72 -5.24 -8.29
CA LEU A 175 6.64 -3.97 -9.03
C LEU A 175 5.20 -3.61 -9.37
N GLN A 176 4.46 -4.56 -9.95
CA GLN A 176 3.07 -4.33 -10.33
C GLN A 176 2.17 -4.06 -9.14
N LYS A 177 2.44 -4.68 -7.99
CA LYS A 177 1.76 -4.35 -6.74
C LYS A 177 2.15 -2.97 -6.19
N LYS A 178 3.45 -2.61 -6.24
CA LYS A 178 3.96 -1.31 -5.76
C LYS A 178 3.37 -0.13 -6.53
N TYR A 179 3.21 -0.26 -7.84
CA TYR A 179 2.70 0.81 -8.71
C TYR A 179 1.31 0.55 -9.30
N HIS A 180 0.58 -0.42 -8.76
CA HIS A 180 -0.76 -0.82 -9.24
C HIS A 180 -0.85 -1.08 -10.75
N LEU A 181 0.18 -1.67 -11.35
CA LEU A 181 0.28 -1.87 -12.80
C LEU A 181 -0.50 -3.10 -13.28
N LYS A 182 -1.04 -3.01 -14.50
CA LYS A 182 -1.70 -4.15 -15.20
C LYS A 182 -0.70 -5.28 -15.54
N ASN A 183 -1.20 -6.51 -15.61
CA ASN A 183 -0.50 -7.59 -16.33
C ASN A 183 -0.45 -7.29 -17.83
N SER A 184 0.77 -7.22 -18.38
CA SER A 184 1.02 -7.00 -19.81
C SER A 184 2.44 -7.46 -20.18
N PRO A 185 2.65 -8.10 -21.34
CA PRO A 185 1.64 -8.63 -22.27
C PRO A 185 0.96 -9.93 -21.78
N CYS A 186 1.64 -10.68 -20.90
CA CYS A 186 1.23 -11.99 -20.39
C CYS A 186 1.38 -12.06 -18.86
N ASP A 187 1.18 -13.25 -18.28
CA ASP A 187 1.59 -13.52 -16.90
C ASP A 187 3.10 -13.22 -16.70
N PRO A 188 3.50 -12.57 -15.59
CA PRO A 188 4.87 -12.15 -15.31
C PRO A 188 5.93 -13.24 -15.51
N CYS A 189 5.65 -14.46 -15.05
CA CYS A 189 6.61 -15.56 -15.17
C CYS A 189 6.84 -15.93 -16.64
N LEU A 190 5.78 -15.87 -17.46
CA LEU A 190 5.86 -16.17 -18.89
C LEU A 190 6.61 -15.08 -19.66
N VAL A 191 6.42 -13.81 -19.27
CA VAL A 191 7.15 -12.68 -19.87
C VAL A 191 8.65 -12.83 -19.69
N HIS A 192 9.12 -13.20 -18.49
CA HIS A 192 10.55 -13.48 -18.28
C HIS A 192 11.01 -14.79 -18.94
N CYS A 193 10.14 -15.79 -19.03
CA CYS A 193 10.44 -17.05 -19.72
C CYS A 193 10.62 -16.90 -21.24
N CYS A 194 10.03 -15.89 -21.88
CA CYS A 194 10.17 -15.71 -23.34
C CYS A 194 11.00 -14.48 -23.72
N MET A 195 11.01 -13.47 -22.87
CA MET A 195 11.48 -12.12 -23.18
C MET A 195 12.25 -11.51 -22.00
N HIS A 196 13.02 -12.34 -21.29
CA HIS A 196 13.78 -11.96 -20.08
C HIS A 196 14.49 -10.60 -20.20
N TRP A 197 15.23 -10.45 -21.29
CA TRP A 197 15.99 -9.25 -21.63
C TRP A 197 15.12 -7.98 -21.67
N CYS A 198 14.03 -8.08 -22.43
CA CYS A 198 13.11 -6.98 -22.67
C CYS A 198 12.31 -6.62 -21.42
N ALA A 199 11.91 -7.63 -20.65
CA ALA A 199 11.19 -7.47 -19.39
C ALA A 199 12.01 -6.70 -18.36
N LEU A 200 13.27 -7.09 -18.15
CA LEU A 200 14.21 -6.40 -17.25
C LEU A 200 14.41 -4.93 -17.62
N CYS A 201 14.60 -4.66 -18.91
CA CYS A 201 14.77 -3.29 -19.40
C CYS A 201 13.48 -2.46 -19.23
N GLN A 202 12.32 -3.03 -19.53
CA GLN A 202 11.03 -2.37 -19.36
C GLN A 202 10.82 -1.98 -17.89
N GLU A 203 11.03 -2.91 -16.96
CA GLU A 203 10.87 -2.68 -15.51
C GLU A 203 11.78 -1.57 -15.01
N HIS A 204 13.04 -1.59 -15.45
CA HIS A 204 14.00 -0.56 -15.09
C HIS A 204 13.55 0.83 -15.55
N ARG A 205 13.11 0.94 -16.82
CA ARG A 205 12.64 2.22 -17.37
C ARG A 205 11.36 2.70 -16.69
N GLU A 206 10.43 1.78 -16.40
CA GLU A 206 9.18 2.11 -15.71
C GLU A 206 9.46 2.71 -14.33
N MET A 207 10.35 2.09 -13.55
CA MET A 207 10.75 2.62 -12.25
C MET A 207 11.48 3.96 -12.36
N LYS A 208 12.42 4.07 -13.30
CA LYS A 208 13.19 5.30 -13.54
C LYS A 208 12.26 6.48 -13.91
N GLY A 209 11.29 6.25 -14.79
CA GLY A 209 10.29 7.27 -15.17
C GLY A 209 9.42 7.71 -13.99
N ARG A 210 8.94 6.75 -13.19
CA ARG A 210 8.11 7.05 -12.02
C ARG A 210 8.89 7.76 -10.90
N LEU A 211 10.17 7.46 -10.72
CA LEU A 211 11.03 8.21 -9.79
C LEU A 211 11.23 9.65 -10.25
N SER A 212 11.43 9.90 -11.55
CA SER A 212 11.55 11.26 -12.06
C SER A 212 10.26 12.06 -11.90
N ASP A 213 9.10 11.47 -12.12
CA ASP A 213 7.81 12.16 -11.97
C ASP A 213 7.54 12.56 -10.52
N ASN A 214 7.89 11.70 -9.56
CA ASN A 214 7.78 12.02 -8.13
C ASN A 214 8.68 13.20 -7.72
N PHE A 215 9.86 13.37 -8.34
CA PHE A 215 10.74 14.50 -8.06
C PHE A 215 10.23 15.82 -8.66
N VAL A 216 9.49 15.76 -9.78
CA VAL A 216 9.06 16.95 -10.54
C VAL A 216 7.76 17.56 -10.00
N MET A 217 6.97 16.83 -9.22
CA MET A 217 5.80 17.41 -8.53
C MET A 217 6.28 18.37 -7.41
N PRO A 218 6.08 19.70 -7.52
CA PRO A 218 6.38 20.58 -6.40
C PRO A 218 5.46 20.18 -5.25
N MET A 219 6.05 19.92 -4.08
CA MET A 219 5.33 19.74 -2.82
C MET A 219 4.23 20.80 -2.76
N THR A 220 2.97 20.39 -2.89
CA THR A 220 1.85 21.29 -2.75
C THR A 220 1.89 21.78 -1.32
N LEU A 221 2.35 23.02 -1.12
CA LEU A 221 2.29 23.71 0.16
C LEU A 221 0.81 23.88 0.45
N VAL A 222 0.23 22.90 1.16
CA VAL A 222 -1.10 23.00 1.74
C VAL A 222 -0.98 24.09 2.79
N ASN A 223 -1.30 25.32 2.39
CA ASN A 223 -1.33 26.45 3.30
C ASN A 223 -2.39 26.12 4.35
N ALA A 224 -1.98 26.07 5.62
CA ALA A 224 -2.89 25.75 6.71
C ALA A 224 -4.06 26.75 6.67
N PRO A 225 -5.31 26.29 6.74
CA PRO A 225 -6.45 27.20 6.78
C PRO A 225 -6.25 28.18 7.95
N PRO A 226 -6.53 29.49 7.74
CA PRO A 226 -6.31 30.49 8.76
C PRO A 226 -7.06 30.10 10.04
N VAL A 227 -6.38 30.19 11.18
CA VAL A 227 -6.92 29.82 12.49
C VAL A 227 -8.21 30.61 12.71
N GLN A 228 -9.34 29.91 12.61
CA GLN A 228 -10.66 30.49 12.80
C GLN A 228 -10.86 30.68 14.31
N GLN A 229 -10.61 31.90 14.79
CA GLN A 229 -10.86 32.26 16.18
C GLN A 229 -12.37 32.30 16.43
N MET A 230 -12.85 31.39 17.29
CA MET A 230 -14.18 31.48 17.87
C MET A 230 -14.14 32.55 18.95
N ASN A 231 -14.64 33.75 18.64
CA ASN A 231 -14.94 34.74 19.67
C ASN A 231 -16.33 34.42 20.24
N SER A 232 -16.36 33.81 21.41
CA SER A 232 -17.54 33.80 22.28
C SER A 232 -17.57 35.13 23.03
N ALA A 233 -18.37 36.09 22.56
CA ALA A 233 -18.67 37.31 23.30
C ALA A 233 -20.15 37.30 23.69
N ASP A 234 -20.37 37.37 25.00
CA ASP A 234 -21.64 37.39 25.70
C ASP A 234 -22.63 38.45 25.20
N ASP A 235 -23.91 38.08 25.23
CA ASP A 235 -25.03 39.00 25.27
C ASP A 235 -24.94 39.87 26.53
N ASN A 236 -24.84 41.19 26.39
CA ASN A 236 -25.56 42.15 27.23
C ASN A 236 -25.54 43.57 26.65
N ASN A 237 -26.75 44.13 26.58
CA ASN A 237 -27.10 45.48 26.14
C ASN A 237 -26.28 46.61 26.80
N GLN A 238 -25.88 47.62 26.03
CA GLN A 238 -26.33 49.01 26.24
C GLN A 238 -25.89 49.99 25.16
N GLU A 239 -26.77 50.99 24.97
CA GLU A 239 -26.81 51.99 23.92
C GLU A 239 -25.72 53.08 24.03
N SER A 240 -25.34 53.57 22.84
CA SER A 240 -25.15 54.99 22.50
C SER A 240 -23.97 55.81 23.08
N SER A 241 -23.32 56.48 22.13
CA SER A 241 -22.79 57.85 22.16
C SER A 241 -21.34 58.13 22.63
N SER A 242 -20.55 58.54 21.62
CA SER A 242 -19.63 59.68 21.56
C SER A 242 -18.35 59.75 22.41
N SER A 243 -17.26 59.95 21.66
CA SER A 243 -16.18 60.95 21.82
C SER A 243 -14.90 60.66 22.64
N SER A 244 -13.79 60.81 21.90
CA SER A 244 -12.53 61.51 22.25
C SER A 244 -11.50 60.93 23.24
N SER A 245 -10.28 60.78 22.69
CA SER A 245 -8.99 61.26 23.22
C SER A 245 -8.24 60.52 24.35
N ALA A 246 -7.06 60.01 23.95
CA ALA A 246 -5.72 60.16 24.55
C ALA A 246 -5.29 59.46 25.88
N VAL A 247 -4.09 58.85 25.79
CA VAL A 247 -2.96 58.81 26.78
C VAL A 247 -2.82 57.62 27.77
N ASN A 248 -1.68 56.92 27.60
CA ASN A 248 -0.70 56.24 28.50
C ASN A 248 -1.07 55.40 29.75
N GLY A 249 -0.32 54.29 29.88
CA GLY A 249 0.06 53.60 31.13
C GLY A 249 0.04 52.06 30.96
N HIS A 250 1.18 51.37 30.80
CA HIS A 250 1.86 50.53 31.83
C HIS A 250 0.91 49.52 32.54
N GLU A 251 1.11 48.20 32.60
CA GLU A 251 2.32 47.35 32.58
C GLU A 251 1.91 45.85 32.48
N HIS A 252 2.85 45.04 31.99
CA HIS A 252 3.09 43.60 32.27
C HIS A 252 1.98 42.54 32.18
N HIS A 253 2.11 41.62 31.21
CA HIS A 253 2.04 40.19 31.51
C HIS A 253 2.88 39.33 30.54
N THR A 254 3.39 38.24 31.10
CA THR A 254 4.57 37.43 30.74
C THR A 254 4.46 36.59 29.46
N ASN A 255 5.54 36.55 28.67
CA ASN A 255 5.75 35.61 27.57
C ASN A 255 6.36 34.31 28.11
N LEU A 256 5.69 33.16 27.87
CA LEU A 256 6.28 31.83 28.01
C LEU A 256 6.20 31.13 26.66
N GLU A 257 7.37 30.95 26.04
CA GLU A 257 7.59 30.20 24.81
C GLU A 257 7.92 28.73 25.18
N MET A 258 7.23 27.77 24.57
CA MET A 258 7.54 26.34 24.69
C MET A 258 8.08 25.83 23.36
N GLN A 259 9.32 25.36 23.38
CA GLN A 259 10.03 24.76 22.25
C GLN A 259 9.74 23.24 22.23
N PRO A 260 9.30 22.66 21.09
CA PRO A 260 9.03 21.22 21.01
C PRO A 260 10.32 20.41 20.80
N LEU A 261 10.38 19.24 21.46
CA LEU A 261 11.36 18.17 21.23
C LEU A 261 11.11 17.44 19.91
#